data_AF-A0A0B1TMN4-F1
#
_entry.id   AF-A0A0B1TMN4-F1
#
_cell.length_a   1.000
_cell.length_b   1.000
_cell.length_c   1.000
_cell.angle_alpha   90.00
_cell.angle_beta   90.00
_cell.angle_gamma   90.00
#
_symmetry.space_group_name_H-M   'P 1'
#
loop_
_entity.id
_entity.type
_entity.pdbx_description
1 polymer ?
#
loop_
_entity_poly.entity_id
_entity_poly.type
_entity_poly.pdbx_seq_one_letter_code
_entity_poly.pdbx_strand_id
1 'polypeptide(L)'
;MLVTSATEDHAIYRWCVDTKICVGPLSCPLGKAVVQRDAFRCPTKYSAAKGKRYTDALGRSLYAIILAQKNSNVSTCLRNLRPDIGFVRTYSVECDTSGNTCSGMVAVSEEARAIYLAFRDTASKKQVIRL
;
A
#
# COMPACT_ATOMS: atom_id res chain seq x y z
N MET A 1 1.58 3.05 18.88
CA MET A 1 0.73 4.24 19.05
C MET A 1 -0.69 3.85 18.63
N LEU A 2 -1.46 3.32 19.57
CA LEU A 2 -2.89 3.05 19.37
C LEU A 2 -3.63 4.38 19.47
N VAL A 3 -4.43 4.72 18.46
CA VAL A 3 -5.46 5.74 18.60
C VAL A 3 -6.76 5.00 18.85
N THR A 4 -7.08 4.79 20.14
CA THR A 4 -8.40 4.37 20.58
C THR A 4 -9.24 5.61 20.83
N SER A 5 -10.12 5.97 19.90
CA SER A 5 -11.26 6.83 20.22
C SER A 5 -12.42 5.91 20.58
N ALA A 6 -12.73 5.83 21.87
CA ALA A 6 -13.89 5.13 22.39
C ALA A 6 -15.12 6.04 22.28
N THR A 7 -16.12 5.58 21.52
CA THR A 7 -17.54 5.95 21.69
C THR A 7 -18.38 4.73 21.33
N GLU A 8 -18.93 4.10 22.37
CA GLU A 8 -20.15 3.29 22.51
C GLU A 8 -20.62 2.30 21.42
N ASP A 9 -20.94 1.09 21.92
CA ASP A 9 -21.57 -0.09 21.31
C ASP A 9 -20.78 -0.94 20.31
N HIS A 10 -20.34 -2.11 20.80
CA HIS A 10 -19.76 -3.25 20.06
C HIS A 10 -20.76 -3.92 19.10
N ALA A 11 -21.42 -3.17 18.23
CA ALA A 11 -22.16 -3.75 17.12
C ALA A 11 -21.18 -4.07 15.98
N ILE A 12 -21.05 -5.36 15.65
CA ILE A 12 -20.27 -5.82 14.50
C ILE A 12 -21.01 -5.39 13.23
N TYR A 13 -20.59 -4.27 12.64
CA TYR A 13 -21.13 -3.78 11.38
C TYR A 13 -20.33 -4.31 10.18
N ARG A 14 -21.04 -4.88 9.21
CA ARG A 14 -20.49 -5.47 7.97
C ARG A 14 -20.78 -4.59 6.77
N TRP A 15 -19.78 -4.43 5.90
CA TRP A 15 -19.95 -3.74 4.62
C TRP A 15 -20.48 -4.68 3.52
N CYS A 16 -21.61 -4.30 2.92
CA CYS A 16 -22.19 -4.97 1.77
C CYS A 16 -21.76 -4.26 0.49
N VAL A 17 -20.89 -4.90 -0.30
CA VAL A 17 -20.29 -4.29 -1.50
C VAL A 17 -21.35 -3.98 -2.56
N ASP A 18 -22.26 -4.91 -2.82
CA ASP A 18 -23.26 -4.78 -3.89
C ASP A 18 -24.27 -3.66 -3.61
N THR A 19 -24.72 -3.55 -2.36
CA THR A 19 -25.74 -2.58 -1.93
C THR A 19 -25.14 -1.30 -1.37
N LYS A 20 -23.83 -1.24 -1.15
CA LYS A 20 -23.08 -0.10 -0.60
C LYS A 20 -23.63 0.39 0.73
N ILE A 21 -24.07 -0.54 1.58
CA ILE A 21 -24.60 -0.25 2.92
C ILE A 21 -23.83 -1.00 4.00
N CYS A 22 -23.83 -0.41 5.18
CA CYS A 22 -23.40 -1.03 6.41
C CYS A 22 -24.60 -1.67 7.09
N VAL A 23 -24.53 -2.97 7.30
CA VAL A 23 -25.56 -3.73 8.01
C VAL A 23 -25.00 -4.24 9.33
N GLY A 24 -25.88 -4.53 10.29
CA GLY A 24 -25.51 -5.16 11.55
C GLY A 24 -24.99 -6.61 11.36
N PRO A 25 -24.99 -7.45 12.39
CA PRO A 25 -24.44 -8.81 12.34
C PRO A 25 -25.18 -9.76 11.38
N LEU A 26 -26.34 -9.34 10.88
CA LEU A 26 -27.14 -10.09 9.91
C LEU A 26 -26.52 -9.99 8.51
N SER A 27 -26.74 -11.04 7.71
CA SER A 27 -26.24 -11.15 6.35
C SER A 27 -26.69 -9.97 5.48
N CYS A 28 -25.89 -9.63 4.46
CA CYS A 28 -26.26 -8.60 3.49
C CYS A 28 -27.63 -8.93 2.88
N PRO A 29 -28.50 -7.92 2.67
CA PRO A 29 -29.81 -8.15 2.07
C PRO A 29 -29.61 -8.89 0.74
N LEU A 30 -30.41 -9.94 0.56
CA LEU A 30 -30.30 -10.99 -0.46
C LEU A 30 -29.92 -10.46 -1.86
N GLY A 31 -28.63 -10.43 -2.12
CA GLY A 31 -27.99 -10.43 -3.43
C GLY A 31 -27.09 -11.68 -3.50
N LYS A 32 -26.79 -12.14 -4.73
CA LYS A 32 -26.14 -13.43 -5.05
C LYS A 32 -25.23 -13.96 -3.94
N ALA A 33 -25.43 -15.22 -3.54
CA ALA A 33 -24.67 -15.91 -2.50
C ALA A 33 -23.18 -15.99 -2.88
N VAL A 34 -22.42 -14.93 -2.60
CA VAL A 34 -20.97 -14.93 -2.69
C VAL A 34 -20.46 -15.28 -1.31
N VAL A 35 -19.73 -16.38 -1.21
CA VAL A 35 -18.99 -16.77 0.00
C VAL A 35 -17.89 -15.73 0.22
N GLN A 36 -18.22 -14.65 0.92
CA GLN A 36 -17.22 -13.73 1.46
C GLN A 36 -16.67 -14.36 2.74
N ARG A 37 -15.44 -14.90 2.63
CA ARG A 37 -14.73 -15.55 3.74
C ARG A 37 -14.44 -14.61 4.91
N ASP A 38 -14.30 -13.30 4.65
CA ASP A 38 -14.14 -12.27 5.66
C ASP A 38 -15.06 -11.08 5.38
N ALA A 39 -15.78 -10.64 6.40
CA ALA A 39 -16.63 -9.46 6.32
C ALA A 39 -15.75 -8.20 6.22
N PHE A 40 -15.87 -7.44 5.13
CA PHE A 40 -15.25 -6.11 5.07
C PHE A 40 -15.80 -5.23 6.19
N ARG A 41 -14.91 -4.49 6.86
CA ARG A 41 -15.32 -3.47 7.82
C ARG A 41 -16.06 -2.35 7.09
N CYS A 42 -17.03 -1.76 7.79
CA CYS A 42 -17.72 -0.58 7.32
C CYS A 42 -16.76 0.57 6.99
N PRO A 43 -16.87 1.18 5.79
CA PRO A 43 -16.05 2.32 5.44
C PRO A 43 -16.38 3.49 6.37
N THR A 44 -15.37 4.02 7.02
CA THR A 44 -15.49 5.25 7.80
C THR A 44 -15.53 6.45 6.85
N LYS A 45 -16.46 7.38 7.05
CA LYS A 45 -16.48 8.64 6.30
C LYS A 45 -15.21 9.42 6.63
N TYR A 46 -14.26 9.45 5.70
CA TYR A 46 -13.03 10.22 5.86
C TYR A 46 -13.23 11.67 5.37
N SER A 47 -12.82 12.65 6.16
CA SER A 47 -12.96 14.05 5.78
C SER A 47 -12.02 14.40 4.61
N ALA A 48 -12.57 14.97 3.54
CA ALA A 48 -11.77 15.43 2.40
C ALA A 48 -10.80 16.57 2.77
N ALA A 49 -11.00 17.19 3.92
CA ALA A 49 -10.24 18.34 4.40
C ALA A 49 -8.81 17.98 4.86
N LYS A 50 -8.51 16.70 5.12
CA LYS A 50 -7.18 16.27 5.61
C LYS A 50 -6.43 15.44 4.57
N GLY A 51 -5.80 16.12 3.61
CA GLY A 51 -4.68 15.57 2.82
C GLY A 51 -5.01 14.90 1.47
N LYS A 52 -3.94 14.51 0.75
CA LYS A 52 -4.04 13.86 -0.57
C LYS A 52 -4.63 12.46 -0.43
N ARG A 53 -5.75 12.21 -1.10
CA ARG A 53 -6.39 10.88 -1.16
C ARG A 53 -5.53 9.91 -1.95
N TYR A 54 -5.57 8.63 -1.57
CA TYR A 54 -5.19 7.57 -2.48
C TYR A 54 -6.06 7.66 -3.74
N THR A 55 -5.41 7.58 -4.90
CA THR A 55 -6.04 7.40 -6.20
C THR A 55 -5.29 6.29 -6.92
N ASP A 56 -5.95 5.59 -7.84
CA ASP A 56 -5.27 4.56 -8.63
C ASP A 56 -4.13 5.14 -9.47
N ALA A 57 -4.27 6.38 -9.93
CA ALA A 57 -3.19 7.10 -10.61
C ALA A 57 -1.97 7.29 -9.68
N LEU A 58 -2.21 7.73 -8.44
CA LEU A 58 -1.15 7.86 -7.44
C LEU A 58 -0.54 6.49 -7.09
N GLY A 59 -1.37 5.47 -6.88
CA GLY A 59 -0.91 4.11 -6.58
C GLY A 59 -0.02 3.54 -7.69
N ARG A 60 -0.44 3.65 -8.96
CA ARG A 60 0.36 3.23 -10.12
C ARG A 60 1.66 4.02 -10.23
N SER A 61 1.60 5.32 -9.94
CA SER A 61 2.75 6.22 -9.96
C SER A 61 3.78 5.88 -8.87
N LEU A 62 3.34 5.49 -7.68
CA LEU A 62 4.22 4.98 -6.61
C LEU A 62 4.76 3.59 -6.93
N TYR A 63 3.96 2.72 -7.55
CA TYR A 63 4.40 1.38 -7.95
C TYR A 63 5.56 1.42 -8.97
N ALA A 64 5.59 2.43 -9.85
CA ALA A 64 6.71 2.65 -10.78
C ALA A 64 8.06 2.82 -10.06
N ILE A 65 8.06 3.43 -8.87
CA ILE A 65 9.26 3.62 -8.04
C ILE A 65 9.79 2.25 -7.56
N ILE A 66 8.89 1.36 -7.13
CA ILE A 66 9.23 -0.01 -6.70
C ILE A 66 9.75 -0.85 -7.87
N LEU A 67 9.14 -0.70 -9.06
CA LEU A 67 9.60 -1.38 -10.26
C LEU A 67 11.01 -0.92 -10.68
N ALA A 68 11.32 0.37 -10.56
CA ALA A 68 12.64 0.89 -10.87
C ALA A 68 13.74 0.25 -10.00
N GLN A 69 13.46 -0.02 -8.74
CA GLN A 69 14.39 -0.69 -7.81
C GLN A 69 14.65 -2.18 -8.14
N LYS A 70 13.84 -2.79 -9.02
CA LYS A 70 14.09 -4.15 -9.54
C LYS A 70 15.04 -4.16 -10.73
N ASN A 71 15.26 -3.01 -11.37
CA ASN A 71 16.17 -2.88 -12.49
C ASN A 71 17.62 -2.75 -11.98
N SER A 72 18.60 -3.20 -12.78
CA SER A 72 20.03 -2.99 -12.50
C SER A 72 20.42 -1.50 -12.58
N ASN A 73 19.73 -0.72 -13.40
CA ASN A 73 19.92 0.72 -13.56
C ASN A 73 18.64 1.48 -13.17
N VAL A 74 18.55 1.78 -11.88
CA VAL A 74 17.41 2.45 -11.26
C VAL A 74 17.16 3.85 -11.83
N SER A 75 18.23 4.61 -12.09
CA SER A 75 18.13 6.00 -12.58
C SER A 75 17.53 6.08 -13.99
N THR A 76 17.91 5.14 -14.87
CA THR A 76 17.35 5.07 -16.23
C THR A 76 15.87 4.71 -16.19
N CYS A 77 15.49 3.75 -15.35
CA CYS A 77 14.09 3.34 -15.22
C CYS A 77 13.20 4.47 -14.66
N LEU A 78 13.68 5.17 -13.62
CA LEU A 78 12.97 6.34 -13.07
C LEU A 78 12.82 7.45 -14.11
N ARG A 79 13.87 7.78 -14.87
CA ARG A 79 13.78 8.81 -15.93
C ARG A 79 12.71 8.50 -16.98
N ASN A 80 12.49 7.23 -17.31
CA ASN A 80 11.50 6.83 -18.31
C ASN A 80 10.06 6.84 -17.77
N LEU A 81 9.86 6.56 -16.48
CA LEU A 81 8.52 6.41 -15.87
C LEU A 81 8.06 7.65 -15.10
N ARG A 82 8.99 8.31 -14.41
CA ARG A 82 8.80 9.43 -13.48
C ARG A 82 9.99 10.39 -13.59
N PRO A 83 10.09 11.15 -14.69
CA PRO A 83 11.21 12.06 -14.93
C PRO A 83 11.30 13.19 -13.87
N ASP A 84 10.22 13.45 -13.14
CA ASP A 84 10.16 14.37 -12.02
C ASP A 84 10.88 13.87 -10.75
N ILE A 85 11.24 12.59 -10.70
CA ILE A 85 11.93 11.97 -9.57
C ILE A 85 13.43 11.89 -9.83
N GLY A 86 14.20 12.59 -8.99
CA GLY A 86 15.65 12.46 -8.89
C GLY A 86 16.05 11.29 -8.00
N PHE A 87 16.83 10.36 -8.56
CA PHE A 87 17.48 9.29 -7.79
C PHE A 87 18.59 9.86 -6.90
N VAL A 88 18.59 9.52 -5.61
CA VAL A 88 19.65 9.95 -4.67
C VAL A 88 20.60 8.79 -4.38
N ARG A 89 20.08 7.67 -3.87
CA ARG A 89 20.91 6.54 -3.44
C ARG A 89 20.10 5.26 -3.28
N THR A 90 20.75 4.12 -3.50
CA THR A 90 20.28 2.79 -3.08
C THR A 90 21.13 2.29 -1.90
N TYR A 91 20.49 1.67 -0.93
CA TYR A 91 21.12 0.96 0.18
C TYR A 91 20.89 -0.53 -0.02
N SER A 92 21.91 -1.34 0.28
CA SER A 92 21.80 -2.79 0.30
C SER A 92 22.45 -3.27 1.58
N VAL A 93 21.71 -4.01 2.39
CA VAL A 93 22.14 -4.53 3.69
C VAL A 93 21.80 -6.01 3.78
N GLU A 94 22.60 -6.78 4.49
CA GLU A 94 22.20 -8.13 4.89
C GLU A 94 21.05 -8.03 5.88
N CYS A 95 19.97 -8.77 5.64
CA CYS A 95 18.77 -8.71 6.46
C CYS A 95 18.36 -10.05 7.06
N ASP A 96 19.11 -11.12 6.79
CA ASP A 96 18.98 -12.39 7.50
C ASP A 96 20.33 -13.10 7.66
N THR A 97 20.33 -14.14 8.50
CA THR A 97 21.52 -14.96 8.81
C THR A 97 21.92 -15.90 7.66
N SER A 98 21.15 -15.94 6.58
CA SER A 98 21.41 -16.74 5.39
C SER A 98 22.12 -15.95 4.28
N GLY A 99 22.54 -14.70 4.59
CA GLY A 99 23.24 -13.82 3.65
C GLY A 99 22.33 -13.17 2.61
N ASN A 100 21.02 -13.16 2.82
CA ASN A 100 20.12 -12.45 1.90
C ASN A 100 20.19 -10.95 2.12
N THR A 101 20.13 -10.23 1.02
CA THR A 101 20.20 -8.77 1.02
C THR A 101 18.81 -8.17 0.86
N CYS A 102 18.54 -7.16 1.68
CA CYS A 102 17.40 -6.26 1.55
C CYS A 102 17.90 -4.95 1.00
N SER A 103 17.11 -4.33 0.13
CA SER A 103 17.51 -3.07 -0.50
C SER A 103 16.47 -1.98 -0.30
N GLY A 104 16.95 -0.75 -0.17
CA GLY A 104 16.12 0.44 -0.11
C GLY A 104 16.62 1.50 -1.08
N MET A 105 15.76 2.42 -1.46
CA MET A 105 16.11 3.57 -2.28
C MET A 105 15.57 4.84 -1.67
N VAL A 106 16.38 5.90 -1.76
CA VAL A 106 15.98 7.27 -1.51
C VAL A 106 15.91 8.00 -2.84
N ALA A 107 14.79 8.67 -3.07
CA ALA A 107 14.58 9.52 -4.23
C ALA A 107 13.81 10.79 -3.84
N VAL A 108 13.97 11.87 -4.60
CA VAL A 108 13.40 13.18 -4.30
C VAL A 108 12.66 13.71 -5.52
N SER A 109 11.48 14.27 -5.33
CA SER A 109 10.76 15.05 -6.34
C SER A 109 10.55 16.46 -5.82
N GLU A 110 11.19 17.43 -6.46
CA GLU A 110 11.00 18.84 -6.16
C GLU A 110 9.62 19.31 -6.60
N GLU A 111 9.14 18.83 -7.75
CA GLU A 111 7.81 19.12 -8.29
C GLU A 111 6.71 18.68 -7.31
N ALA A 112 6.82 17.46 -6.79
CA ALA A 112 5.85 16.93 -5.82
C ALA A 112 6.13 17.39 -4.38
N ARG A 113 7.24 18.10 -4.13
CA ARG A 113 7.77 18.45 -2.78
C ARG A 113 7.79 17.24 -1.86
N ALA A 114 8.34 16.13 -2.35
CA ALA A 114 8.28 14.83 -1.69
C ALA A 114 9.63 14.12 -1.66
N ILE A 115 9.89 13.43 -0.55
CA ILE A 115 10.99 12.48 -0.40
C ILE A 115 10.37 11.08 -0.40
N TYR A 116 10.86 10.22 -1.28
CA TYR A 116 10.44 8.84 -1.41
C TYR A 116 11.46 7.92 -0.75
N LEU A 117 10.98 7.12 0.20
CA LEU A 117 11.69 5.99 0.77
C LEU A 117 11.03 4.72 0.25
N ALA A 118 11.70 4.04 -0.66
CA ALA A 118 11.22 2.79 -1.23
C ALA A 118 12.01 1.63 -0.62
N PHE A 119 11.30 0.62 -0.14
CA PHE A 119 11.91 -0.61 0.37
C PHE A 119 11.56 -1.75 -0.58
N ARG A 120 12.57 -2.53 -0.92
CA ARG A 120 12.43 -3.77 -1.66
C ARG A 120 12.76 -4.91 -0.70
N ASP A 121 11.89 -5.91 -0.73
CA ASP A 121 12.08 -7.18 -0.07
C ASP A 121 13.26 -7.96 -0.70
N THR A 122 13.39 -9.21 -0.28
CA THR A 122 14.39 -10.14 -0.79
C THR A 122 14.45 -10.22 -2.33
N ALA A 123 15.66 -10.43 -2.85
CA ALA A 123 15.89 -10.72 -4.26
C ALA A 123 15.20 -12.02 -4.74
N SER A 124 14.85 -12.94 -3.84
CA SER A 124 14.33 -14.27 -4.20
C SER A 124 12.84 -14.43 -3.91
N LYS A 125 12.03 -14.68 -4.96
CA LYS A 125 10.61 -15.03 -4.82
C LYS A 125 10.36 -16.24 -3.91
N LYS A 126 11.34 -17.16 -3.79
CA LYS A 126 11.21 -18.37 -2.95
C LYS A 126 11.07 -18.04 -1.47
N GLN A 127 11.51 -16.87 -1.03
CA GLN A 127 11.46 -16.47 0.39
C GLN A 127 10.12 -15.84 0.79
N VAL A 128 9.36 -15.27 -0.13
CA VAL A 128 8.07 -14.61 0.18
C VAL A 128 6.92 -15.61 0.34
N ILE A 129 7.02 -16.79 -0.28
CA ILE A 129 5.94 -17.81 -0.32
C ILE A 129 6.03 -18.82 0.85
N ARG A 130 6.86 -18.54 1.88
CA ARG A 130 7.07 -19.42 3.04
C ARG A 130 6.42 -18.88 4.33
N LEU A 131 5.33 -18.13 4.20
CA LEU A 131 4.45 -17.71 5.29
C LEU A 131 3.21 -18.60 5.35
#